data_AF-A0A534QVQ1-F1
#
_entry.id   AF-A0A534QVQ1-F1
#
_cell.length_a   1.000
_cell.length_b   1.000
_cell.length_c   1.000
_cell.angle_alpha   90.00
_cell.angle_beta   90.00
_cell.angle_gamma   90.00
#
_symmetry.space_group_name_H-M   'P 1'
#
loop_
_entity.id
_entity.type
_entity.pdbx_description
1 polymer ?
#
loop_
_entity_poly.entity_id
_entity_poly.type
_entity_poly.pdbx_seq_one_letter_code
_entity_poly.pdbx_strand_id
1 'polypeptide(L)'
;MKRILGAAIGGIFFLGAGGAFAAPPTPGQHFNCSDGGSGVSCAADDGGCVSNTKNHLKCSDGESKAFGKAVAAVIKCHIKQADAAFKTLNGKPTTFDEEGCENAAIAKLSATRAKIEGKAICDPQQINNFNVEQAVLFNHPPPAPALSIDGQNGNTYCDSTSGAMIDGGPGGDDPGWVPNSAPNLKCADTVAKMLSRLVGAVIKCHIKLNDSDFKGKDFDEESCEETNPSQKGALDKFNQQRDKLAQLAICPPCLDSAHINALGASALGQLDGANGSAYPCNLGSPSGAFIDPLY
;
A
#
# COMPACT_ATOMS: atom_id res chain seq x y z
N MET A 1 -42.28 -74.57 6.68
CA MET A 1 -43.42 -73.65 6.46
C MET A 1 -42.89 -72.23 6.31
N LYS A 2 -43.15 -71.59 5.15
CA LYS A 2 -43.11 -70.13 4.84
C LYS A 2 -41.74 -69.41 4.99
N ARG A 3 -41.26 -68.50 4.11
CA ARG A 3 -41.66 -67.93 2.80
C ARG A 3 -40.44 -67.15 2.26
N ILE A 4 -40.38 -66.98 0.94
CA ILE A 4 -39.42 -66.18 0.13
C ILE A 4 -39.95 -64.73 -0.03
N LEU A 5 -39.07 -63.83 -0.53
CA LEU A 5 -39.21 -62.46 -1.12
C LEU A 5 -38.84 -61.31 -0.17
N GLY A 6 -38.12 -60.24 -0.57
CA GLY A 6 -37.67 -59.76 -1.88
C GLY A 6 -36.91 -58.43 -1.72
N ALA A 7 -36.18 -58.03 -2.76
CA ALA A 7 -35.20 -56.92 -2.84
C ALA A 7 -35.77 -55.48 -2.74
N ALA A 8 -34.90 -54.52 -2.37
CA ALA A 8 -34.87 -53.18 -2.98
C ALA A 8 -33.47 -52.54 -2.80
N ILE A 9 -32.79 -52.33 -3.92
CA ILE A 9 -31.56 -51.57 -4.07
C ILE A 9 -31.92 -50.08 -3.95
N GLY A 10 -31.50 -49.44 -2.86
CA GLY A 10 -31.58 -47.99 -2.68
C GLY A 10 -30.24 -47.38 -3.06
N GLY A 11 -30.15 -46.84 -4.27
CA GLY A 11 -28.96 -46.13 -4.76
C GLY A 11 -28.62 -44.94 -3.86
N ILE A 12 -27.38 -44.92 -3.37
CA ILE A 12 -26.77 -43.74 -2.77
C ILE A 12 -26.51 -42.76 -3.91
N PHE A 13 -27.33 -41.71 -4.00
CA PHE A 13 -27.00 -40.51 -4.75
C PHE A 13 -25.74 -39.89 -4.11
N PHE A 14 -24.59 -40.11 -4.72
CA PHE A 14 -23.46 -39.20 -4.56
C PHE A 14 -23.84 -37.89 -5.25
N LEU A 15 -24.45 -36.97 -4.49
CA LEU A 15 -24.41 -35.56 -4.80
C LEU A 15 -22.95 -35.14 -4.67
N GLY A 16 -22.21 -35.25 -5.77
CA GLY A 16 -20.92 -34.58 -5.91
C GLY A 16 -21.17 -33.10 -5.75
N ALA A 17 -20.83 -32.55 -4.58
CA ALA A 17 -20.49 -31.15 -4.48
C ALA A 17 -19.28 -30.97 -5.39
N GLY A 18 -19.52 -30.58 -6.64
CA GLY A 18 -18.48 -30.03 -7.49
C GLY A 18 -17.95 -28.83 -6.72
N GLY A 19 -16.80 -28.98 -6.07
CA GLY A 19 -16.06 -27.84 -5.57
C GLY A 19 -15.85 -26.95 -6.76
N ALA A 20 -16.49 -25.79 -6.79
CA ALA A 20 -16.13 -24.73 -7.70
C ALA A 20 -14.66 -24.44 -7.38
N PHE A 21 -13.76 -24.93 -8.23
CA PHE A 21 -12.37 -24.55 -8.14
C PHE A 21 -12.34 -23.03 -8.29
N ALA A 22 -11.71 -22.34 -7.34
CA ALA A 22 -11.47 -20.92 -7.45
C ALA A 22 -10.82 -20.66 -8.82
N ALA A 23 -11.30 -19.60 -9.47
CA ALA A 23 -10.83 -19.19 -10.78
C ALA A 23 -10.36 -17.75 -10.60
N PRO A 24 -9.07 -17.45 -10.71
CA PRO A 24 -8.60 -16.09 -10.57
C PRO A 24 -9.10 -15.24 -11.76
N PRO A 25 -9.25 -13.93 -11.58
CA PRO A 25 -9.46 -13.04 -12.73
C PRO A 25 -8.28 -13.16 -13.71
N THR A 26 -8.57 -13.00 -14.99
CA THR A 26 -7.60 -13.14 -16.09
C THR A 26 -7.16 -11.78 -16.61
N PRO A 27 -6.08 -11.70 -17.42
CA PRO A 27 -5.57 -10.43 -17.94
C PRO A 27 -6.67 -9.51 -18.51
N GLY A 28 -6.77 -8.31 -17.96
CA GLY A 28 -7.76 -7.28 -18.32
C GLY A 28 -9.04 -7.28 -17.48
N GLN A 29 -9.30 -8.30 -16.65
CA GLN A 29 -10.45 -8.34 -15.74
C GLN A 29 -10.17 -7.62 -14.43
N HIS A 30 -11.22 -7.12 -13.77
CA HIS A 30 -11.11 -6.48 -12.45
C HIS A 30 -10.66 -7.46 -11.35
N PHE A 31 -9.83 -6.97 -10.41
CA PHE A 31 -9.36 -7.75 -9.26
C PHE A 31 -10.49 -8.20 -8.33
N ASN A 32 -11.56 -7.41 -8.24
CA ASN A 32 -12.75 -7.76 -7.46
C ASN A 32 -13.66 -8.83 -8.11
N CYS A 33 -13.21 -9.46 -9.20
CA CYS A 33 -13.93 -10.49 -9.96
C CYS A 33 -15.27 -10.04 -10.59
N SER A 34 -15.51 -8.73 -10.76
CA SER A 34 -16.77 -8.25 -11.36
C SER A 34 -17.00 -8.71 -12.80
N ASP A 35 -15.92 -9.02 -13.53
CA ASP A 35 -15.97 -9.50 -14.92
C ASP A 35 -15.84 -11.03 -15.04
N GLY A 36 -15.78 -11.73 -13.90
CA GLY A 36 -15.47 -13.15 -13.83
C GLY A 36 -14.28 -13.42 -12.91
N GLY A 37 -14.26 -14.66 -12.40
CA GLY A 37 -13.38 -15.09 -11.32
C GLY A 37 -14.19 -15.47 -10.08
N SER A 38 -13.57 -16.16 -9.13
CA SER A 38 -14.18 -16.55 -7.86
C SER A 38 -13.12 -17.01 -6.86
N GLY A 39 -13.47 -16.96 -5.58
CA GLY A 39 -12.67 -17.51 -4.50
C GLY A 39 -11.71 -16.50 -3.91
N VAL A 40 -10.59 -17.00 -3.38
CA VAL A 40 -9.61 -16.19 -2.61
C VAL A 40 -8.86 -15.15 -3.43
N SER A 41 -8.94 -15.24 -4.76
CA SER A 41 -8.29 -14.33 -5.70
C SER A 41 -9.11 -13.07 -5.98
N CYS A 42 -10.33 -12.96 -5.41
CA CYS A 42 -11.16 -11.77 -5.55
C CYS A 42 -10.84 -10.79 -4.42
N ALA A 43 -10.02 -9.78 -4.71
CA ALA A 43 -9.70 -8.70 -3.78
C ALA A 43 -10.72 -7.57 -3.97
N ALA A 44 -11.63 -7.41 -3.00
CA ALA A 44 -12.86 -6.65 -3.20
C ALA A 44 -12.69 -5.14 -2.93
N ASP A 45 -11.71 -4.79 -2.11
CA ASP A 45 -11.26 -3.44 -1.78
C ASP A 45 -10.17 -2.92 -2.73
N ASP A 46 -9.49 -3.82 -3.44
CA ASP A 46 -8.55 -3.50 -4.50
C ASP A 46 -9.22 -3.03 -5.80
N GLY A 47 -9.10 -1.73 -6.08
CA GLY A 47 -9.48 -1.18 -7.38
C GLY A 47 -8.54 -1.61 -8.51
N GLY A 48 -9.02 -1.53 -9.76
CA GLY A 48 -8.20 -1.77 -10.95
C GLY A 48 -8.38 -3.14 -11.58
N CYS A 49 -7.48 -3.49 -12.50
CA CYS A 49 -7.56 -4.69 -13.31
C CYS A 49 -6.22 -5.41 -13.41
N VAL A 50 -6.28 -6.74 -13.57
CA VAL A 50 -5.14 -7.56 -13.93
C VAL A 50 -4.51 -7.00 -15.21
N SER A 51 -3.20 -6.81 -15.21
CA SER A 51 -2.47 -6.26 -16.36
C SER A 51 -2.74 -7.08 -17.62
N ASN A 52 -3.16 -6.46 -18.73
CA ASN A 52 -3.55 -7.18 -19.94
C ASN A 52 -2.36 -7.69 -20.79
N THR A 53 -1.13 -7.22 -20.53
CA THR A 53 0.08 -7.68 -21.22
C THR A 53 1.27 -7.84 -20.26
N LYS A 54 2.25 -8.65 -20.66
CA LYS A 54 3.51 -8.81 -19.92
C LYS A 54 4.31 -7.50 -19.82
N ASN A 55 4.17 -6.61 -20.78
CA ASN A 55 4.83 -5.31 -20.76
C ASN A 55 4.19 -4.38 -19.74
N HIS A 56 2.85 -4.30 -19.75
CA HIS A 56 2.09 -3.49 -18.80
C HIS A 56 2.28 -4.00 -17.36
N LEU A 57 2.28 -5.32 -17.14
CA LEU A 57 2.64 -5.94 -15.86
C LEU A 57 4.00 -5.46 -15.35
N LYS A 58 5.04 -5.54 -16.19
CA LYS A 58 6.39 -5.08 -15.82
C LYS A 58 6.46 -3.57 -15.57
N CYS A 59 5.65 -2.78 -16.28
CA CYS A 59 5.56 -1.34 -16.06
C CYS A 59 4.98 -1.06 -14.66
N SER A 60 3.76 -1.53 -14.39
CA SER A 60 3.06 -1.33 -13.10
C SER A 60 3.87 -1.84 -11.91
N ASP A 61 4.46 -3.03 -11.99
CA ASP A 61 5.27 -3.58 -10.89
C ASP A 61 6.57 -2.79 -10.67
N GLY A 62 7.14 -2.26 -11.75
CA GLY A 62 8.35 -1.43 -11.69
C GLY A 62 8.05 -0.09 -11.03
N GLU A 63 6.95 0.53 -11.43
CA GLU A 63 6.46 1.80 -10.93
C GLU A 63 6.03 1.73 -9.46
N SER A 64 5.19 0.76 -9.10
CA SER A 64 4.73 0.53 -7.72
C SER A 64 5.91 0.29 -6.76
N LYS A 65 6.90 -0.49 -7.20
CA LYS A 65 8.14 -0.70 -6.43
C LYS A 65 8.98 0.55 -6.29
N ALA A 66 8.96 1.45 -7.28
CA ALA A 66 9.65 2.73 -7.21
C ALA A 66 8.94 3.67 -6.22
N PHE A 67 7.61 3.72 -6.25
CA PHE A 67 6.78 4.45 -5.29
C PHE A 67 7.05 4.04 -3.86
N GLY A 68 6.95 2.74 -3.54
CA GLY A 68 7.19 2.26 -2.17
C GLY A 68 8.59 2.62 -1.64
N LYS A 69 9.60 2.71 -2.52
CA LYS A 69 10.94 3.18 -2.14
C LYS A 69 11.01 4.68 -1.92
N ALA A 70 10.27 5.47 -2.71
CA ALA A 70 10.21 6.92 -2.56
C ALA A 70 9.47 7.30 -1.26
N VAL A 71 8.31 6.70 -0.98
CA VAL A 71 7.58 6.89 0.29
C VAL A 71 8.48 6.56 1.49
N ALA A 72 9.19 5.42 1.46
CA ALA A 72 10.12 5.05 2.52
C ALA A 72 11.33 5.99 2.67
N ALA A 73 11.72 6.69 1.59
CA ALA A 73 12.78 7.67 1.62
C ALA A 73 12.31 9.01 2.22
N VAL A 74 11.12 9.47 1.85
CA VAL A 74 10.46 10.68 2.39
C VAL A 74 10.17 10.54 3.88
N ILE A 75 9.55 9.43 4.32
CA ILE A 75 9.35 9.15 5.75
C ILE A 75 10.67 9.19 6.54
N LYS A 76 11.80 8.82 5.92
CA LYS A 76 13.13 8.91 6.54
C LYS A 76 13.66 10.34 6.58
N CYS A 77 13.29 11.20 5.65
CA CYS A 77 13.59 12.64 5.70
C CYS A 77 12.83 13.28 6.87
N HIS A 78 11.52 13.04 7.02
CA HIS A 78 10.72 13.47 8.18
C HIS A 78 11.29 13.00 9.53
N ILE A 79 11.72 11.74 9.63
CA ILE A 79 12.42 11.24 10.84
C ILE A 79 13.67 12.06 11.16
N LYS A 80 14.48 12.39 10.15
CA LYS A 80 15.71 13.17 10.35
C LYS A 80 15.41 14.63 10.70
N GLN A 81 14.35 15.20 10.15
CA GLN A 81 13.86 16.53 10.49
C GLN A 81 13.44 16.59 11.95
N ALA A 82 12.59 15.67 12.39
CA ALA A 82 12.18 15.56 13.80
C ALA A 82 13.38 15.36 14.74
N ASP A 83 14.33 14.50 14.37
CA ASP A 83 15.59 14.29 15.10
C ASP A 83 16.44 15.57 15.21
N ALA A 84 16.54 16.36 14.14
CA ALA A 84 17.30 17.60 14.11
C ALA A 84 16.62 18.69 14.96
N ALA A 85 15.31 18.84 14.81
CA ALA A 85 14.50 19.75 15.60
C ALA A 85 14.58 19.41 17.10
N PHE A 86 14.48 18.12 17.46
CA PHE A 86 14.64 17.65 18.84
C PHE A 86 16.01 17.99 19.43
N LYS A 87 17.10 17.76 18.68
CA LYS A 87 18.46 18.10 19.13
C LYS A 87 18.61 19.61 19.35
N THR A 88 18.09 20.41 18.43
CA THR A 88 18.11 21.88 18.53
C THR A 88 17.36 22.36 19.76
N LEU A 89 16.14 21.85 20.00
CA LEU A 89 15.34 22.17 21.19
C LEU A 89 16.06 21.80 22.49
N ASN A 90 16.86 20.72 22.48
CA ASN A 90 17.64 20.25 23.62
C ASN A 90 19.07 20.84 23.68
N GLY A 91 19.28 22.03 23.10
CA GLY A 91 20.52 22.79 23.24
C GLY A 91 21.68 22.33 22.36
N LYS A 92 21.42 21.47 21.36
CA LYS A 92 22.39 21.07 20.34
C LYS A 92 21.92 21.54 18.95
N PRO A 93 22.26 22.77 18.54
CA PRO A 93 21.88 23.31 17.24
C PRO A 93 22.25 22.34 16.11
N THR A 94 21.24 21.82 15.44
CA THR A 94 21.35 20.86 14.36
C THR A 94 20.38 21.29 13.27
N THR A 95 20.90 21.56 12.08
CA THR A 95 20.07 21.83 10.89
C THR A 95 19.93 20.55 10.07
N PHE A 96 18.77 20.38 9.45
CA PHE A 96 18.52 19.35 8.47
C PHE A 96 17.74 19.98 7.32
N ASP A 97 18.26 19.82 6.11
CA ASP A 97 17.58 20.21 4.88
C ASP A 97 16.63 19.07 4.49
N GLU A 98 15.41 19.17 5.02
CA GLU A 98 14.31 18.23 4.78
C GLU A 98 13.95 18.25 3.29
N GLU A 99 13.59 19.43 2.81
CA GLU A 99 13.22 19.70 1.42
C GLU A 99 14.24 19.16 0.42
N GLY A 100 15.55 19.40 0.65
CA GLY A 100 16.60 18.84 -0.19
C GLY A 100 16.69 17.30 -0.12
N CYS A 101 16.36 16.69 1.03
CA CYS A 101 16.28 15.25 1.21
C CYS A 101 15.12 14.64 0.41
N GLU A 102 13.93 15.24 0.46
CA GLU A 102 12.75 14.78 -0.27
C GLU A 102 12.91 14.96 -1.77
N ASN A 103 13.37 16.14 -2.20
CA ASN A 103 13.68 16.40 -3.60
C ASN A 103 14.69 15.37 -4.15
N ALA A 104 15.65 14.92 -3.34
CA ALA A 104 16.56 13.85 -3.73
C ALA A 104 15.88 12.46 -3.80
N ALA A 105 14.83 12.21 -3.00
CA ALA A 105 14.00 11.01 -3.11
C ALA A 105 13.11 11.03 -4.36
N ILE A 106 12.43 12.15 -4.62
CA ILE A 106 11.58 12.39 -5.78
C ILE A 106 12.42 12.33 -7.07
N ALA A 107 13.61 12.93 -7.08
CA ALA A 107 14.53 12.84 -8.23
C ALA A 107 14.91 11.37 -8.55
N LYS A 108 15.09 10.52 -7.54
CA LYS A 108 15.35 9.08 -7.74
C LYS A 108 14.13 8.34 -8.25
N LEU A 109 12.93 8.71 -7.80
CA LEU A 109 11.66 8.20 -8.31
C LEU A 109 11.54 8.52 -9.81
N SER A 110 11.65 9.80 -10.17
CA SER A 110 11.57 10.28 -11.55
C SER A 110 12.65 9.65 -12.44
N ALA A 111 13.88 9.50 -11.95
CA ALA A 111 14.94 8.81 -12.70
C ALA A 111 14.68 7.31 -12.90
N THR A 112 14.02 6.66 -11.93
CA THR A 112 13.62 5.25 -12.05
C THR A 112 12.48 5.09 -13.04
N ARG A 113 11.48 5.97 -12.97
CA ARG A 113 10.37 6.06 -13.92
C ARG A 113 10.86 6.26 -15.36
N ALA A 114 11.74 7.22 -15.60
CA ALA A 114 12.32 7.46 -16.92
C ALA A 114 13.03 6.21 -17.50
N LYS A 115 13.67 5.40 -16.65
CA LYS A 115 14.28 4.12 -17.07
C LYS A 115 13.25 3.04 -17.37
N ILE A 116 12.08 3.07 -16.76
CA ILE A 116 10.97 2.15 -17.04
C ILE A 116 10.32 2.56 -18.37
N GLU A 117 9.98 3.83 -18.52
CA GLU A 117 9.39 4.40 -19.74
C GLU A 117 10.29 4.26 -20.96
N GLY A 118 11.61 4.46 -20.79
CA GLY A 118 12.60 4.29 -21.86
C GLY A 118 12.67 2.87 -22.44
N LYS A 119 12.02 1.87 -21.82
CA LYS A 119 11.87 0.52 -22.37
C LYS A 119 10.67 0.38 -23.31
N ALA A 120 9.83 1.41 -23.44
CA ALA A 120 8.59 1.40 -24.22
C ALA A 120 7.66 0.22 -23.85
N ILE A 121 7.54 -0.06 -22.55
CA ILE A 121 6.69 -1.14 -22.01
C ILE A 121 5.43 -0.65 -21.30
N CYS A 122 5.29 0.66 -21.13
CA CYS A 122 4.18 1.28 -20.41
C CYS A 122 3.14 1.80 -21.39
N ASP A 123 1.87 1.61 -21.06
CA ASP A 123 0.76 2.30 -21.69
C ASP A 123 0.70 3.78 -21.25
N PRO A 124 0.28 4.73 -22.11
CA PRO A 124 0.09 6.12 -21.72
C PRO A 124 -0.76 6.35 -20.46
N GLN A 125 -1.74 5.49 -20.19
CA GLN A 125 -2.57 5.57 -18.99
C GLN A 125 -1.80 5.21 -17.71
N GLN A 126 -0.91 4.20 -17.77
CA GLN A 126 -0.02 3.86 -16.64
C GLN A 126 0.89 5.05 -16.30
N ILE A 127 1.48 5.64 -17.35
CA ILE A 127 2.31 6.85 -17.26
C ILE A 127 1.55 8.00 -16.62
N ASN A 128 0.31 8.26 -17.07
CA ASN A 128 -0.51 9.34 -16.55
C ASN A 128 -0.90 9.14 -15.08
N ASN A 129 -1.39 7.94 -14.73
CA ASN A 129 -1.78 7.61 -13.37
C ASN A 129 -0.60 7.71 -12.41
N PHE A 130 0.58 7.26 -12.83
CA PHE A 130 1.81 7.46 -12.07
C PHE A 130 2.03 8.93 -11.74
N ASN A 131 1.91 9.84 -12.73
CA ASN A 131 2.18 11.27 -12.51
C ASN A 131 1.15 11.90 -11.58
N VAL A 132 -0.12 11.50 -11.70
CA VAL A 132 -1.18 11.95 -10.80
C VAL A 132 -0.89 11.48 -9.38
N GLU A 133 -0.59 10.20 -9.18
CA GLU A 133 -0.28 9.65 -7.86
C GLU A 133 1.00 10.28 -7.27
N GLN A 134 2.00 10.53 -8.11
CA GLN A 134 3.23 11.21 -7.68
C GLN A 134 2.91 12.62 -7.18
N ALA A 135 2.01 13.33 -7.85
CA ALA A 135 1.55 14.65 -7.42
C ALA A 135 0.62 14.58 -6.19
N VAL A 136 -0.10 13.49 -5.94
CA VAL A 136 -0.90 13.35 -4.70
C VAL A 136 0.04 13.15 -3.51
N LEU A 137 1.00 12.23 -3.62
CA LEU A 137 1.82 11.80 -2.49
C LEU A 137 2.98 12.74 -2.19
N PHE A 138 3.59 13.33 -3.22
CA PHE A 138 4.85 14.08 -3.10
C PHE A 138 4.74 15.53 -3.56
N ASN A 139 3.53 16.08 -3.69
CA ASN A 139 3.37 17.51 -3.83
C ASN A 139 3.31 18.14 -2.43
N HIS A 140 4.27 19.02 -2.16
CA HIS A 140 4.52 19.55 -0.83
C HIS A 140 4.50 21.10 -0.80
N PRO A 141 3.53 21.78 -1.45
CA PRO A 141 3.41 23.22 -1.28
C PRO A 141 2.98 23.53 0.16
N PRO A 142 3.45 24.63 0.78
CA PRO A 142 2.95 25.02 2.10
C PRO A 142 1.54 25.66 2.01
N PRO A 143 0.53 25.19 2.76
CA PRO A 143 0.51 23.97 3.58
C PRO A 143 0.27 22.70 2.76
N ALA A 144 0.92 21.60 3.15
CA ALA A 144 0.86 20.37 2.38
C ALA A 144 -0.57 19.79 2.30
N PRO A 145 -0.96 19.19 1.16
CA PRO A 145 -2.22 18.48 1.03
C PRO A 145 -2.34 17.35 2.06
N ALA A 146 -3.52 17.14 2.64
CA ALA A 146 -3.72 16.15 3.72
C ALA A 146 -3.37 14.70 3.34
N LEU A 147 -3.38 14.36 2.05
CA LEU A 147 -3.00 13.03 1.56
C LEU A 147 -1.52 12.93 1.16
N SER A 148 -0.78 14.04 1.05
CA SER A 148 0.66 13.97 0.81
C SER A 148 1.37 13.35 2.01
N ILE A 149 2.58 12.82 1.80
CA ILE A 149 3.33 12.20 2.90
C ILE A 149 3.67 13.25 3.98
N ASP A 150 3.92 14.50 3.59
CA ASP A 150 4.24 15.61 4.51
C ASP A 150 2.99 16.02 5.26
N GLY A 151 1.85 16.15 4.58
CA GLY A 151 0.55 16.41 5.22
C GLY A 151 0.17 15.35 6.26
N GLN A 152 0.71 14.13 6.15
CA GLN A 152 0.52 13.04 7.11
C GLN A 152 1.57 12.99 8.23
N ASN A 153 2.65 13.78 8.18
CA ASN A 153 3.75 13.80 9.16
C ASN A 153 3.22 14.03 10.60
N GLY A 154 2.28 14.95 10.75
CA GLY A 154 1.65 15.31 12.02
C GLY A 154 0.86 14.18 12.69
N ASN A 155 0.49 13.14 11.94
CA ASN A 155 -0.15 11.95 12.50
C ASN A 155 0.80 11.15 13.39
N THR A 156 2.10 11.17 13.07
CA THR A 156 3.14 10.49 13.85
C THR A 156 3.77 11.41 14.89
N TYR A 157 3.98 12.68 14.57
CA TYR A 157 4.53 13.68 15.49
C TYR A 157 3.42 14.58 16.07
N CYS A 158 2.47 13.96 16.75
CA CYS A 158 1.23 14.60 17.21
C CYS A 158 1.32 15.29 18.58
N ASP A 159 2.40 15.10 19.34
CA ASP A 159 2.50 15.52 20.75
C ASP A 159 2.95 16.98 20.89
N SER A 160 2.00 17.87 21.12
CA SER A 160 2.23 19.32 21.26
C SER A 160 2.87 19.75 22.58
N THR A 161 3.16 18.83 23.51
CA THR A 161 3.66 19.15 24.85
C THR A 161 4.97 19.94 24.84
N SER A 162 5.81 19.80 23.81
CA SER A 162 7.04 20.59 23.68
C SER A 162 6.79 22.08 23.38
N GLY A 163 5.61 22.41 22.84
CA GLY A 163 5.27 23.74 22.34
C GLY A 163 6.04 24.17 21.09
N ALA A 164 6.86 23.31 20.50
CA ALA A 164 7.67 23.59 19.31
C ALA A 164 7.20 22.75 18.12
N MET A 165 6.88 23.39 17.00
CA MET A 165 6.58 22.71 15.74
C MET A 165 7.87 22.17 15.10
N ILE A 166 7.75 21.06 14.37
CA ILE A 166 8.90 20.46 13.67
C ILE A 166 9.45 21.42 12.62
N ASP A 167 8.56 22.02 11.82
CA ASP A 167 8.92 22.95 10.75
C ASP A 167 8.64 24.42 11.09
N GLY A 168 9.08 24.84 12.28
CA GLY A 168 9.27 26.26 12.60
C GLY A 168 8.02 27.15 12.76
N GLY A 169 6.80 26.70 12.45
CA GLY A 169 5.56 27.41 12.78
C GLY A 169 4.43 27.35 11.74
N PRO A 170 3.41 28.22 11.85
CA PRO A 170 2.29 28.29 10.91
C PRO A 170 2.78 28.73 9.52
N GLY A 171 2.80 27.80 8.57
CA GLY A 171 3.29 28.03 7.21
C GLY A 171 4.32 27.02 6.72
N GLY A 172 4.81 26.13 7.58
CA GLY A 172 5.51 24.93 7.17
C GLY A 172 4.59 23.95 6.42
N ASP A 173 5.17 23.13 5.55
CA ASP A 173 4.48 22.07 4.81
C ASP A 173 4.46 20.74 5.58
N ASP A 174 5.36 20.58 6.55
CA ASP A 174 5.41 19.47 7.51
C ASP A 174 4.63 19.75 8.82
N PRO A 175 3.35 19.38 8.94
CA PRO A 175 2.65 19.42 10.21
C PRO A 175 3.32 18.51 11.25
N GLY A 176 3.29 18.95 12.51
CA GLY A 176 3.74 18.14 13.64
C GLY A 176 4.50 18.93 14.69
N TRP A 177 4.77 18.26 15.79
CA TRP A 177 5.40 18.82 16.98
C TRP A 177 6.67 18.05 17.31
N VAL A 178 7.70 18.79 17.71
CA VAL A 178 8.95 18.20 18.20
C VAL A 178 8.60 17.38 19.44
N PRO A 179 8.95 16.08 19.51
CA PRO A 179 8.65 15.28 20.70
C PRO A 179 9.27 15.87 21.97
N ASN A 180 8.56 15.85 23.09
CA ASN A 180 9.00 16.53 24.32
C ASN A 180 10.14 15.80 25.08
N SER A 181 10.49 14.57 24.67
CA SER A 181 11.45 13.73 25.35
C SER A 181 12.04 12.67 24.40
N ALA A 182 13.22 12.14 24.73
CA ALA A 182 13.87 11.11 23.93
C ALA A 182 13.05 9.79 23.82
N PRO A 183 12.34 9.33 24.88
CA PRO A 183 11.39 8.23 24.75
C PRO A 183 10.26 8.52 23.75
N ASN A 184 9.64 9.70 23.80
CA ASN A 184 8.56 10.07 22.88
C ASN A 184 9.05 10.13 21.44
N LEU A 185 10.23 10.72 21.21
CA LEU A 185 10.87 10.73 19.89
C LEU A 185 11.08 9.30 19.38
N LYS A 186 11.65 8.42 20.20
CA LYS A 186 11.86 7.01 19.83
C LYS A 186 10.55 6.30 19.49
N CYS A 187 9.45 6.59 20.19
CA CYS A 187 8.14 6.06 19.85
C CYS A 187 7.69 6.54 18.46
N ALA A 188 7.63 7.85 18.24
CA ALA A 188 7.20 8.44 16.95
C ALA A 188 8.03 7.91 15.78
N ASP A 189 9.35 7.90 15.92
CA ASP A 189 10.29 7.28 14.98
C ASP A 189 9.96 5.83 14.65
N THR A 190 9.57 5.06 15.66
CA THR A 190 9.26 3.65 15.51
C THR A 190 7.94 3.48 14.74
N VAL A 191 6.92 4.29 15.05
CA VAL A 191 5.65 4.32 14.32
C VAL A 191 5.86 4.71 12.85
N ALA A 192 6.63 5.75 12.56
CA ALA A 192 6.99 6.14 11.19
C ALA A 192 7.68 4.98 10.43
N LYS A 193 8.65 4.30 11.07
CA LYS A 193 9.32 3.12 10.50
C LYS A 193 8.37 1.94 10.31
N MET A 194 7.38 1.76 11.17
CA MET A 194 6.35 0.73 11.04
C MET A 194 5.46 1.03 9.82
N LEU A 195 5.00 2.27 9.65
CA LEU A 195 4.20 2.70 8.50
C LEU A 195 4.96 2.50 7.18
N SER A 196 6.22 2.94 7.11
CA SER A 196 7.07 2.72 5.93
C SER A 196 7.20 1.23 5.55
N ARG A 197 7.27 0.33 6.54
CA ARG A 197 7.33 -1.12 6.31
C ARG A 197 5.99 -1.70 5.89
N LEU A 198 4.88 -1.18 6.43
CA LEU A 198 3.52 -1.58 6.05
C LEU A 198 3.29 -1.25 4.58
N VAL A 199 3.54 0.00 4.17
CA VAL A 199 3.43 0.45 2.78
C VAL A 199 4.20 -0.47 1.82
N GLY A 200 5.47 -0.74 2.13
CA GLY A 200 6.29 -1.62 1.28
C GLY A 200 5.85 -3.09 1.28
N ALA A 201 5.11 -3.54 2.29
CA ALA A 201 4.59 -4.90 2.38
C ALA A 201 3.27 -5.06 1.61
N VAL A 202 2.35 -4.10 1.73
CA VAL A 202 1.06 -4.00 1.02
C VAL A 202 1.31 -3.88 -0.49
N ILE A 203 2.14 -2.93 -0.93
CA ILE A 203 2.56 -2.84 -2.37
C ILE A 203 3.11 -4.17 -2.90
N LYS A 204 3.76 -4.99 -2.05
CA LYS A 204 4.28 -6.30 -2.47
C LYS A 204 3.17 -7.36 -2.56
N CYS A 205 2.10 -7.24 -1.80
CA CYS A 205 0.91 -8.08 -1.89
C CYS A 205 0.12 -7.74 -3.16
N HIS A 206 -0.18 -6.47 -3.44
CA HIS A 206 -0.75 -6.02 -4.72
C HIS A 206 0.06 -6.47 -5.95
N ILE A 207 1.40 -6.35 -5.93
CA ILE A 207 2.26 -6.88 -6.99
C ILE A 207 2.07 -8.38 -7.17
N LYS A 208 1.98 -9.15 -6.08
CA LYS A 208 1.80 -10.60 -6.15
C LYS A 208 0.42 -11.00 -6.63
N LEU A 209 -0.63 -10.24 -6.28
CA LEU A 209 -1.98 -10.44 -6.80
C LEU A 209 -1.95 -10.33 -8.31
N ASN A 210 -1.53 -9.17 -8.83
CA ASN A 210 -1.44 -8.94 -10.27
C ASN A 210 -0.54 -9.96 -10.97
N ASP A 211 0.60 -10.33 -10.38
CA ASP A 211 1.48 -11.36 -10.92
C ASP A 211 0.85 -12.76 -10.96
N SER A 212 0.00 -13.09 -9.99
CA SER A 212 -0.59 -14.43 -9.84
C SER A 212 -1.80 -14.57 -10.76
N ASP A 213 -2.69 -13.57 -10.75
CA ASP A 213 -3.86 -13.50 -11.62
C ASP A 213 -3.46 -13.46 -13.10
N PHE A 214 -2.42 -12.68 -13.45
CA PHE A 214 -1.87 -12.68 -14.81
C PHE A 214 -1.44 -14.07 -15.27
N LYS A 215 -0.99 -14.91 -14.34
CA LYS A 215 -0.55 -16.29 -14.59
C LYS A 215 -1.68 -17.31 -14.42
N GLY A 216 -2.90 -16.89 -14.14
CA GLY A 216 -4.03 -17.75 -13.83
C GLY A 216 -3.81 -18.60 -12.57
N LYS A 217 -3.15 -18.03 -11.55
CA LYS A 217 -2.86 -18.70 -10.27
C LYS A 217 -3.58 -17.98 -9.15
N ASP A 218 -4.18 -18.75 -8.26
CA ASP A 218 -4.81 -18.17 -7.08
C ASP A 218 -3.79 -17.53 -6.14
N PHE A 219 -4.16 -16.36 -5.62
CA PHE A 219 -3.44 -15.66 -4.59
C PHE A 219 -4.43 -14.98 -3.65
N ASP A 220 -4.36 -15.36 -2.37
CA ASP A 220 -5.15 -14.73 -1.31
C ASP A 220 -4.44 -13.44 -0.88
N GLU A 221 -4.86 -12.35 -1.52
CA GLU A 221 -4.34 -11.00 -1.34
C GLU A 221 -4.62 -10.51 0.09
N GLU A 222 -5.88 -10.57 0.50
CA GLU A 222 -6.38 -10.17 1.81
C GLU A 222 -5.55 -10.79 2.94
N SER A 223 -5.19 -12.06 2.79
CA SER A 223 -4.33 -12.77 3.72
C SER A 223 -2.86 -12.34 3.74
N CYS A 224 -2.39 -11.77 2.64
CA CYS A 224 -1.06 -11.16 2.53
C CYS A 224 -1.01 -9.81 3.26
N GLU A 225 -2.08 -9.03 3.19
CA GLU A 225 -2.15 -7.67 3.75
C GLU A 225 -2.67 -7.64 5.17
N GLU A 226 -3.75 -8.35 5.44
CA GLU A 226 -4.48 -8.31 6.69
C GLU A 226 -4.16 -9.48 7.63
N THR A 227 -5.16 -9.85 8.46
CA THR A 227 -5.05 -10.91 9.45
C THR A 227 -5.31 -12.25 8.80
N ASN A 228 -4.33 -13.15 8.86
CA ASN A 228 -4.53 -14.54 8.44
C ASN A 228 -4.20 -15.53 9.59
N PRO A 229 -5.06 -16.53 9.88
CA PRO A 229 -4.82 -17.54 10.91
C PRO A 229 -3.56 -18.41 10.72
N SER A 230 -3.14 -18.59 9.47
CA SER A 230 -2.08 -19.50 9.00
C SER A 230 -0.74 -18.79 8.73
N GLN A 231 -0.75 -17.49 8.49
CA GLN A 231 0.45 -16.67 8.28
C GLN A 231 0.19 -15.22 8.66
N LYS A 232 1.22 -14.49 9.12
CA LYS A 232 1.07 -13.07 9.46
C LYS A 232 1.14 -12.22 8.21
N GLY A 233 0.03 -11.53 7.88
CA GLY A 233 0.00 -10.51 6.84
C GLY A 233 0.79 -9.25 7.20
N ALA A 234 0.69 -8.21 6.39
CA ALA A 234 1.39 -6.95 6.56
C ALA A 234 0.93 -6.20 7.82
N LEU A 235 -0.38 -6.05 7.99
CA LEU A 235 -1.03 -5.39 9.12
C LEU A 235 -0.85 -6.18 10.42
N ASP A 236 -0.85 -7.52 10.38
CA ASP A 236 -0.49 -8.36 11.54
C ASP A 236 0.91 -8.04 12.07
N LYS A 237 1.89 -7.87 11.17
CA LYS A 237 3.26 -7.54 11.55
C LYS A 237 3.35 -6.12 12.11
N PHE A 238 2.59 -5.18 11.55
CA PHE A 238 2.47 -3.83 12.07
C PHE A 238 1.89 -3.85 13.50
N ASN A 239 0.75 -4.51 13.69
CA ASN A 239 0.06 -4.67 14.98
C ASN A 239 0.95 -5.36 16.03
N GLN A 240 1.73 -6.36 15.64
CA GLN A 240 2.69 -6.98 16.55
C GLN A 240 3.78 -6.00 17.03
N GLN A 241 4.25 -5.09 16.18
CA GLN A 241 5.23 -4.08 16.60
C GLN A 241 4.59 -3.01 17.49
N ARG A 242 3.34 -2.61 17.21
CA ARG A 242 2.55 -1.75 18.10
C ARG A 242 2.47 -2.35 19.50
N ASP A 243 2.14 -3.64 19.64
CA ASP A 243 2.03 -4.28 20.95
C ASP A 243 3.33 -4.26 21.74
N LYS A 244 4.46 -4.49 21.05
CA LYS A 244 5.79 -4.34 21.65
C LYS A 244 6.05 -2.90 22.08
N LEU A 245 5.63 -1.93 21.27
CA LEU A 245 5.80 -0.51 21.58
C LEU A 245 4.95 -0.09 22.79
N ALA A 246 3.71 -0.58 22.88
CA ALA A 246 2.83 -0.36 24.03
C ALA A 246 3.44 -0.90 25.33
N GLN A 247 4.08 -2.07 25.29
CA GLN A 247 4.77 -2.66 26.45
C GLN A 247 5.96 -1.81 26.94
N LEU A 248 6.56 -1.00 26.07
CA LEU A 248 7.66 -0.12 26.46
C LEU A 248 7.18 1.13 27.22
N ALA A 249 5.90 1.50 27.10
CA ALA A 249 5.32 2.69 27.72
C ALA A 249 6.13 3.99 27.48
N ILE A 250 6.70 4.13 26.28
CA ILE A 250 7.51 5.29 25.86
C ILE A 250 6.76 6.27 24.95
N CYS A 251 5.51 5.96 24.60
CA CYS A 251 4.74 6.76 23.65
C CYS A 251 3.98 7.90 24.35
N PRO A 252 3.86 9.07 23.70
CA PRO A 252 2.97 10.12 24.16
C PRO A 252 1.50 9.66 24.10
N PRO A 253 0.60 10.32 24.85
CA PRO A 253 -0.84 10.00 24.82
C PRO A 253 -1.48 10.03 23.43
N CYS A 254 -0.96 10.86 22.52
CA CYS A 254 -1.47 10.94 21.14
C CYS A 254 -1.06 9.74 20.25
N LEU A 255 -0.09 8.92 20.68
CA LEU A 255 0.33 7.68 20.03
C LEU A 255 -0.02 6.46 20.89
N ASP A 256 -1.26 6.39 21.36
CA ASP A 256 -1.76 5.18 22.01
C ASP A 256 -1.96 4.03 21.00
N SER A 257 -2.29 2.83 21.51
CA SER A 257 -2.47 1.66 20.64
C SER A 257 -3.64 1.81 19.67
N ALA A 258 -4.69 2.55 20.03
CA ALA A 258 -5.86 2.75 19.17
C ALA A 258 -5.53 3.69 18.02
N HIS A 259 -4.82 4.80 18.29
CA HIS A 259 -4.36 5.72 17.27
C HIS A 259 -3.36 5.05 16.33
N ILE A 260 -2.36 4.33 16.85
CA ILE A 260 -1.40 3.60 16.01
C ILE A 260 -2.12 2.59 15.09
N ASN A 261 -3.19 1.93 15.57
CA ASN A 261 -4.02 1.06 14.73
C ASN A 261 -4.72 1.80 13.61
N ALA A 262 -5.33 2.94 13.93
CA ALA A 262 -5.99 3.77 12.93
C ALA A 262 -5.01 4.25 11.85
N LEU A 263 -3.76 4.56 12.21
CA LEU A 263 -2.71 4.88 11.23
C LEU A 263 -2.40 3.71 10.30
N GLY A 264 -2.26 2.50 10.86
CA GLY A 264 -2.04 1.30 10.05
C GLY A 264 -3.19 1.00 9.09
N ALA A 265 -4.42 1.03 9.60
CA ALA A 265 -5.62 0.79 8.79
C ALA A 265 -5.85 1.90 7.74
N SER A 266 -5.57 3.16 8.07
CA SER A 266 -5.67 4.26 7.11
C SER A 266 -4.62 4.15 6.01
N ALA A 267 -3.39 3.76 6.34
CA ALA A 267 -2.34 3.55 5.35
C ALA A 267 -2.67 2.38 4.40
N LEU A 268 -3.27 1.31 4.93
CA LEU A 268 -3.78 0.18 4.13
C LEU A 268 -4.86 0.66 3.16
N GLY A 269 -5.96 1.22 3.66
CA GLY A 269 -7.07 1.67 2.79
C GLY A 269 -6.69 2.76 1.78
N GLN A 270 -5.66 3.58 2.05
CA GLN A 270 -5.11 4.50 1.05
C GLN A 270 -4.43 3.75 -0.11
N LEU A 271 -3.71 2.66 0.18
CA LEU A 271 -3.01 1.86 -0.83
C LEU A 271 -4.01 1.05 -1.66
N ASP A 272 -5.02 0.43 -1.04
CA ASP A 272 -6.05 -0.35 -1.74
C ASP A 272 -6.86 0.56 -2.67
N GLY A 273 -7.21 1.75 -2.17
CA GLY A 273 -7.85 2.80 -2.96
C GLY A 273 -6.98 3.31 -4.13
N ALA A 274 -5.66 3.30 -3.97
CA ALA A 274 -4.70 3.67 -5.00
C ALA A 274 -4.30 2.51 -5.93
N ASN A 275 -4.74 1.27 -5.67
CA ASN A 275 -4.37 0.10 -6.48
C ASN A 275 -4.77 0.26 -7.95
N GLY A 276 -5.92 0.91 -8.21
CA GLY A 276 -6.37 1.26 -9.56
C GLY A 276 -5.50 2.29 -10.29
N SER A 277 -4.73 3.11 -9.55
CA SER A 277 -3.71 3.99 -10.14
C SER A 277 -2.53 3.18 -10.66
N ALA A 278 -2.09 2.18 -9.88
CA ALA A 278 -0.97 1.29 -10.24
C ALA A 278 -1.35 0.28 -11.34
N TYR A 279 -2.58 -0.22 -11.32
CA TYR A 279 -3.09 -1.25 -12.22
C TYR A 279 -4.38 -0.78 -12.92
N PRO A 280 -4.29 0.24 -13.80
CA PRO A 280 -5.44 0.75 -14.51
C PRO A 280 -6.10 -0.28 -15.42
N CYS A 281 -7.43 -0.25 -15.46
CA CYS A 281 -8.22 -0.93 -16.48
C CYS A 281 -8.16 -0.20 -17.83
N ASN A 282 -8.59 -0.89 -18.90
CA ASN A 282 -8.73 -0.35 -20.26
C ASN A 282 -7.41 0.08 -20.94
N LEU A 283 -6.29 -0.55 -20.57
CA LEU A 283 -5.02 -0.35 -21.26
C LEU A 283 -5.11 -0.78 -22.73
N GLY A 284 -4.43 -0.05 -23.62
CA GLY A 284 -4.41 -0.32 -25.05
C GLY A 284 -4.06 -1.78 -25.36
N SER A 285 -4.80 -2.41 -26.26
CA SER A 285 -4.54 -3.81 -26.62
C SER A 285 -3.23 -3.97 -27.41
N PRO A 286 -2.47 -5.06 -27.20
CA PRO A 286 -1.40 -5.44 -28.10
C PRO A 286 -2.03 -5.89 -29.43
N SER A 287 -1.89 -5.07 -30.46
CA SER A 287 -2.27 -5.31 -31.86
C SER A 287 -3.77 -5.37 -32.21
N GLY A 288 -4.26 -4.32 -32.87
CA GLY A 288 -4.88 -4.46 -34.19
C GLY A 288 -6.25 -5.14 -34.34
N ALA A 289 -7.02 -5.39 -33.28
CA ALA A 289 -8.44 -5.74 -33.44
C ALA A 289 -9.31 -4.47 -33.58
N PHE A 290 -9.08 -3.68 -34.63
CA PHE A 290 -10.17 -2.90 -35.20
C PHE A 290 -11.13 -3.93 -35.79
N ILE A 291 -12.21 -4.23 -35.07
CA ILE A 291 -13.41 -4.72 -35.75
C ILE A 291 -13.93 -3.51 -36.50
N ASP A 292 -13.53 -3.41 -37.76
CA ASP A 292 -14.15 -2.52 -38.73
C ASP A 292 -15.65 -2.82 -38.70
N PRO A 293 -16.55 -1.86 -38.44
CA PRO A 293 -17.97 -2.08 -38.59
C PRO A 293 -18.27 -2.11 -40.09
N LEU A 294 -18.05 -3.26 -40.72
CA LEU A 294 -18.81 -3.62 -41.91
C LEU A 294 -20.18 -4.10 -41.43
N TYR A 295 -21.12 -3.16 -41.36
CA TYR A 295 -22.47 -3.17 -41.96
C TYR A 295 -23.36 -2.09 -41.32
#